data_AF-A0A8T3XSK2-F1
#
_entry.id   AF-A0A8T3XSK2-F1
#
_cell.length_a   1.000
_cell.length_b   1.000
_cell.length_c   1.000
_cell.angle_alpha   90.00
_cell.angle_beta   90.00
_cell.angle_gamma   90.00
#
_symmetry.space_group_name_H-M   'P 1'
#
loop_
_entity.id
_entity.type
_entity.pdbx_description
1 polymer ?
#
loop_
_entity_poly.entity_id
_entity_poly.type
_entity_poly.pdbx_seq_one_letter_code
_entity_poly.pdbx_strand_id
1 'polypeptide(L)'
;GVTINELEKMLQVHIDVVPKEFESQSSDDNTPFDLSEAKSSLILDVGRQNSGAHAEIFVNDKFVISSRIDRKGKIKISKHSDAGKKLVNSAFSKNDIQIFIK
;
A
#
# COMPACT_ATOMS: atom_id res chain seq x y z
N GLY A 1 3.53 -27.72 -12.00
CA GLY A 1 3.20 -26.67 -11.01
C GLY A 1 2.91 -25.42 -11.80
N VAL A 2 1.73 -24.82 -11.65
CA VAL A 2 1.29 -23.71 -12.50
C VAL A 2 2.18 -22.49 -12.26
N THR A 3 2.92 -22.18 -13.32
CA THR A 3 3.94 -21.15 -13.43
C THR A 3 3.30 -19.78 -13.18
N ILE A 4 3.73 -19.10 -12.13
CA ILE A 4 3.28 -17.76 -11.72
C ILE A 4 3.89 -16.71 -12.68
N ASN A 5 3.61 -16.85 -13.98
CA ASN A 5 4.11 -15.97 -15.03
C ASN A 5 3.01 -15.08 -15.65
N GLU A 6 1.74 -15.24 -15.23
CA GLU A 6 0.60 -14.54 -15.88
C GLU A 6 0.03 -13.34 -15.12
N LEU A 7 0.63 -12.92 -13.99
CA LEU A 7 0.16 -11.74 -13.23
C LEU A 7 1.03 -10.50 -13.45
N GLU A 8 1.71 -10.37 -14.60
CA GLU A 8 2.58 -9.22 -14.94
C GLU A 8 1.83 -8.02 -15.56
N LYS A 9 0.55 -7.84 -15.26
CA LYS A 9 -0.19 -6.63 -15.65
C LYS A 9 -0.93 -6.10 -14.45
N MET A 10 -0.43 -5.04 -13.82
CA MET A 10 -1.36 -4.01 -13.34
C MET A 10 -0.80 -2.67 -12.90
N LEU A 11 0.49 -2.52 -12.56
CA LEU A 11 0.95 -1.24 -12.01
C LEU A 11 2.26 -0.76 -12.66
N GLN A 12 2.26 -0.61 -13.98
CA GLN A 12 3.20 0.29 -14.68
C GLN A 12 2.85 1.75 -14.36
N VAL A 13 2.85 2.13 -13.09
CA VAL A 13 2.66 3.52 -12.73
C VAL A 13 3.83 3.93 -11.87
N HIS A 14 4.77 4.62 -12.52
CA HIS A 14 5.62 5.61 -11.87
C HIS A 14 4.67 6.64 -11.23
N ILE A 15 4.18 6.37 -10.02
CA ILE A 15 3.36 7.34 -9.28
C ILE A 15 4.33 8.19 -8.47
N ASP A 16 5.07 9.05 -9.17
CA ASP A 16 5.58 10.29 -8.60
C ASP A 16 4.37 11.20 -8.39
N VAL A 17 3.64 11.00 -7.28
CA VAL A 17 2.58 11.93 -6.88
C VAL A 17 3.12 12.74 -5.71
N VAL A 18 3.67 13.89 -6.09
CA VAL A 18 3.76 15.09 -5.23
C VAL A 18 2.46 15.17 -4.43
N PRO A 19 2.52 15.37 -3.09
CA PRO A 19 1.33 15.47 -2.25
C PRO A 19 0.45 16.58 -2.83
N LYS A 20 -0.56 16.19 -3.61
CA LYS A 20 -1.61 17.12 -3.97
C LYS A 20 -2.47 17.21 -2.72
N GLU A 21 -2.35 18.35 -2.07
CA GLU A 21 -3.35 18.95 -1.21
C GLU A 21 -4.73 18.79 -1.89
N PHE A 22 -5.36 17.63 -1.69
CA PHE A 22 -6.76 17.46 -1.98
C PHE A 22 -7.44 17.40 -0.62
N GLU A 23 -7.83 18.61 -0.18
CA GLU A 23 -9.02 18.81 0.61
C GLU A 23 -10.15 18.01 -0.04
N SER A 24 -10.42 16.82 0.47
CA SER A 24 -11.61 16.05 0.16
C SER A 24 -11.96 15.28 1.41
N GLN A 25 -13.00 15.78 2.06
CA GLN A 25 -13.59 15.26 3.28
C GLN A 25 -13.91 13.76 3.16
N SER A 26 -13.07 12.91 3.73
CA SER A 26 -13.42 11.53 4.08
C SER A 26 -12.47 11.00 5.15
N SER A 27 -12.84 11.26 6.41
CA SER A 27 -12.26 10.74 7.65
C SER A 27 -10.82 11.19 7.96
N ASP A 28 -10.71 12.01 9.01
CA ASP A 28 -9.55 12.75 9.55
C ASP A 28 -8.27 11.94 9.89
N ASP A 29 -8.20 10.63 9.58
CA ASP A 29 -7.14 9.73 10.07
C ASP A 29 -6.36 8.99 8.97
N ASN A 30 -6.63 9.24 7.68
CA ASN A 30 -5.89 8.57 6.61
C ASN A 30 -4.47 9.15 6.49
N THR A 31 -3.46 8.31 6.71
CA THR A 31 -2.06 8.75 6.69
C THR A 31 -1.55 8.88 5.25
N PRO A 32 -0.93 10.02 4.88
CA PRO A 32 -0.32 10.17 3.56
C PRO A 32 0.79 9.12 3.36
N PHE A 33 0.79 8.48 2.20
CA PHE A 33 1.77 7.46 1.86
C PHE A 33 2.15 7.50 0.37
N ASP A 34 3.32 6.97 0.05
CA ASP A 34 3.75 6.69 -1.32
C ASP A 34 3.71 5.19 -1.61
N LEU A 35 3.15 4.82 -2.77
CA LEU A 35 3.10 3.44 -3.21
C LEU A 35 4.16 3.21 -4.28
N SER A 36 5.03 2.24 -4.06
CA SER A 36 6.02 1.78 -5.03
C SER A 36 5.91 0.28 -5.24
N GLU A 37 6.00 -0.16 -6.49
CA GLU A 37 6.02 -1.57 -6.84
C GLU A 37 7.46 -2.06 -7.06
N ALA A 38 7.85 -3.12 -6.37
CA ALA A 38 9.07 -3.87 -6.64
C ALA A 38 8.73 -5.22 -7.29
N LYS A 39 9.74 -5.92 -7.80
CA LYS A 39 9.58 -7.18 -8.57
C LYS A 39 8.60 -8.17 -7.91
N SER A 40 8.76 -8.45 -6.62
CA SER A 40 7.94 -9.42 -5.87
C SER A 40 7.14 -8.84 -4.69
N SER A 41 7.14 -7.50 -4.53
CA SER A 41 6.52 -6.85 -3.38
C SER A 41 5.97 -5.47 -3.71
N LEU A 42 4.92 -5.07 -3.03
CA LEU A 42 4.47 -3.69 -2.92
C LEU A 42 5.14 -3.03 -1.71
N ILE A 43 5.50 -1.77 -1.85
CA ILE A 43 6.16 -0.97 -0.82
C ILE A 43 5.28 0.26 -0.59
N LEU A 44 4.82 0.44 0.64
CA LEU A 44 4.10 1.64 1.07
C LEU A 44 5.04 2.45 1.96
N ASP A 45 5.41 3.64 1.55
CA ASP A 45 6.23 4.57 2.33
C ASP A 45 5.32 5.54 3.07
N VAL A 46 5.24 5.38 4.40
CA VAL A 46 4.46 6.25 5.30
C VAL A 46 5.37 7.23 6.04
N GLY A 47 6.64 7.34 5.62
CA GLY A 47 7.62 8.22 6.23
C GLY A 47 8.25 7.67 7.50
N ARG A 48 9.52 8.04 7.70
CA ARG A 48 10.36 7.55 8.80
C ARG A 48 9.86 7.97 10.18
N GLN A 49 9.07 9.03 10.28
CA GLN A 49 8.44 9.50 11.52
C GLN A 49 7.53 8.44 12.17
N ASN A 50 6.96 7.54 11.34
CA ASN A 50 6.09 6.47 11.81
C ASN A 50 6.84 5.15 12.02
N SER A 51 8.17 5.17 12.00
CA SER A 51 8.99 3.97 12.16
C SER A 51 8.72 3.28 13.49
N GLY A 52 8.46 1.97 13.44
CA GLY A 52 8.15 1.19 14.63
C GLY A 52 6.73 1.37 15.16
N ALA A 53 5.87 2.12 14.48
CA ALA A 53 4.42 2.05 14.71
C ALA A 53 3.80 0.86 13.96
N HIS A 54 2.54 0.56 14.25
CA HIS A 54 1.78 -0.44 13.50
C HIS A 54 0.85 0.26 12.52
N ALA A 55 0.86 -0.19 11.26
CA ALA A 55 -0.03 0.30 10.24
C ALA A 55 -1.09 -0.76 9.92
N GLU A 56 -2.33 -0.35 9.86
CA GLU A 56 -3.46 -1.13 9.35
C GLU A 56 -3.80 -0.63 7.95
N ILE A 57 -3.87 -1.57 7.01
CA ILE A 57 -4.05 -1.27 5.58
C ILE A 57 -5.41 -1.82 5.16
N PHE A 58 -6.18 -0.95 4.52
CA PHE A 58 -7.50 -1.23 4.00
C PHE A 58 -7.53 -1.00 2.49
N VAL A 59 -8.36 -1.78 1.78
CA VAL A 59 -8.61 -1.63 0.36
C VAL A 59 -10.11 -1.66 0.12
N ASN A 60 -10.67 -0.62 -0.48
CA ASN A 60 -12.13 -0.44 -0.61
C ASN A 60 -12.84 -0.61 0.75
N ASP A 61 -12.33 0.07 1.78
CA ASP A 61 -12.79 0.02 3.19
C ASP A 61 -12.74 -1.38 3.84
N LYS A 62 -12.06 -2.36 3.22
CA LYS A 62 -11.89 -3.70 3.78
C LYS A 62 -10.49 -3.89 4.33
N PHE A 63 -10.40 -4.37 5.57
CA PHE A 63 -9.12 -4.71 6.19
C PHE A 63 -8.39 -5.77 5.36
N VAL A 64 -7.13 -5.49 5.04
CA VAL A 64 -6.26 -6.41 4.29
C VAL A 64 -5.18 -6.98 5.18
N ILE A 65 -4.43 -6.12 5.87
CA ILE A 65 -3.28 -6.52 6.68
C ILE A 65 -2.92 -5.44 7.69
N SER A 66 -2.43 -5.88 8.85
CA SER A 66 -1.71 -5.04 9.80
C SER A 66 -0.23 -5.41 9.79
N SER A 67 0.66 -4.44 9.65
CA SER A 67 2.10 -4.70 9.68
C SER A 67 2.86 -3.61 10.40
N ARG A 68 4.00 -3.97 10.97
CA ARG A 68 4.90 -3.03 11.63
C ARG A 68 5.68 -2.24 10.58
N ILE A 69 5.76 -0.93 10.76
CA ILE A 69 6.52 -0.04 9.89
C ILE A 69 8.02 -0.24 10.15
N ASP A 70 8.79 -0.39 9.08
CA ASP A 70 10.22 -0.63 9.18
C ASP A 70 11.01 0.60 9.67
N ARG A 71 12.33 0.45 9.85
CA ARG A 71 13.24 1.53 10.28
C ARG A 71 13.32 2.73 9.32
N LYS A 72 12.90 2.54 8.08
CA LYS A 72 12.90 3.53 7.00
C LYS A 72 11.53 4.18 6.80
N GLY A 73 10.50 3.78 7.54
CA GLY A 73 9.14 4.28 7.34
C GLY A 73 8.34 3.51 6.29
N LYS A 74 8.81 2.33 5.88
CA LYS A 74 8.22 1.55 4.80
C LYS A 74 7.51 0.31 5.31
N ILE A 75 6.45 -0.08 4.62
CA ILE A 75 5.71 -1.32 4.82
C ILE A 75 5.85 -2.14 3.54
N LYS A 76 6.48 -3.31 3.66
CA LYS A 76 6.71 -4.21 2.52
C LYS A 76 5.72 -5.36 2.55
N ILE A 77 5.00 -5.55 1.45
CA ILE A 77 3.99 -6.60 1.31
C ILE A 77 4.36 -7.46 0.10
N SER A 78 4.58 -8.76 0.31
CA SER A 78 4.84 -9.66 -0.81
C SER A 78 3.58 -9.83 -1.66
N LYS A 79 3.70 -9.68 -2.98
CA LYS A 79 2.58 -9.89 -3.93
C LYS A 79 2.01 -11.31 -3.88
N HIS A 80 2.82 -12.27 -3.45
CA HIS A 80 2.42 -13.68 -3.33
C HIS A 80 1.67 -13.99 -2.04
N SER A 81 1.72 -13.10 -1.04
CA SER A 81 0.93 -13.24 0.19
C SER A 81 -0.55 -13.01 -0.10
N ASP A 82 -1.43 -13.54 0.74
CA ASP A 82 -2.88 -13.33 0.56
C ASP A 82 -3.27 -11.85 0.63
N ALA A 83 -2.59 -11.07 1.48
CA ALA A 83 -2.71 -9.62 1.53
C ALA A 83 -2.23 -8.94 0.23
N GLY A 84 -1.09 -9.37 -0.29
CA GLY A 84 -0.54 -8.86 -1.55
C GLY A 84 -1.41 -9.17 -2.76
N LYS A 85 -1.98 -10.38 -2.84
CA LYS A 85 -2.95 -10.75 -3.88
C LYS A 85 -4.19 -9.87 -3.81
N LYS A 86 -4.71 -9.60 -2.60
CA LYS A 86 -5.85 -8.68 -2.41
C LYS A 86 -5.50 -7.27 -2.86
N LEU A 87 -4.32 -6.76 -2.51
CA LEU A 87 -3.86 -5.44 -2.97
C LEU A 87 -3.74 -5.39 -4.49
N VAL A 88 -3.07 -6.36 -5.12
CA VAL A 88 -2.89 -6.38 -6.58
C VAL A 88 -4.23 -6.55 -7.31
N ASN A 89 -5.13 -7.39 -6.81
CA ASN A 89 -6.39 -7.69 -7.48
C ASN A 89 -7.51 -6.68 -7.19
N SER A 90 -7.41 -5.89 -6.11
CA SER A 90 -8.49 -4.99 -5.65
C SER A 90 -8.08 -3.52 -5.60
N ALA A 91 -6.79 -3.19 -5.57
CA ALA A 91 -6.33 -1.81 -5.70
C ALA A 91 -6.08 -1.51 -7.18
N PHE A 92 -7.15 -1.18 -7.89
CA PHE A 92 -7.05 -0.67 -9.27
C PHE A 92 -6.52 0.77 -9.27
N SER A 93 -6.59 1.50 -8.15
CA SER A 93 -6.06 2.86 -7.99
C SER A 93 -5.57 3.14 -6.55
N LYS A 94 -4.60 4.05 -6.38
CA LYS A 94 -4.07 4.48 -5.06
C LYS A 94 -5.18 4.97 -4.12
N ASN A 95 -6.23 5.58 -4.69
CA ASN A 95 -7.39 6.09 -3.95
C ASN A 95 -8.21 4.99 -3.25
N ASP A 96 -8.07 3.73 -3.66
CA ASP A 96 -8.79 2.62 -3.04
C ASP A 96 -8.08 2.12 -1.78
N ILE A 97 -6.83 2.56 -1.53
CA ILE A 97 -5.99 2.13 -0.41
C ILE A 97 -6.02 3.18 0.69
N GLN A 98 -6.28 2.74 1.92
CA GLN A 98 -6.23 3.57 3.12
C GLN A 98 -5.24 2.97 4.13
N ILE A 99 -4.49 3.84 4.82
CA ILE A 99 -3.54 3.42 5.85
C ILE A 99 -3.81 4.19 7.14
N PHE A 100 -3.95 3.46 8.24
CA PHE A 100 -4.11 4.01 9.58
C PHE A 100 -2.94 3.58 10.45
N ILE A 101 -2.33 4.51 11.17
CA ILE A 101 -1.18 4.26 12.04
C ILE A 101 -1.62 4.27 13.50
N LYS A 102 -1.15 3.27 14.26
CA LYS A 102 -1.36 3.08 15.68
C LYS A 102 -0.06 3.14 16.47
#